data_AF-A0A1H1T719-F1
#
_entry.id   AF-A0A1H1T719-F1
#
_cell.length_a   1.000
_cell.length_b   1.000
_cell.length_c   1.000
_cell.angle_alpha   90.00
_cell.angle_beta   90.00
_cell.angle_gamma   90.00
#
_symmetry.space_group_name_H-M   'P 1'
#
loop_
_entity.id
_entity.type
_entity.pdbx_description
1 polymer ?
#
loop_
_entity_poly.entity_id
_entity_poly.type
_entity_poly.pdbx_seq_one_letter_code
_entity_poly.pdbx_strand_id
1 'polypeptide(L)'
;MIAGTNLDILIDDGFAIDTTGVGGDGLQVTTNGGLTLNQVSGSSSIVGDNGFTFTNNAGLVRVRTGGPITGTTGVGISGTHSGDRFDLITVDGDVVGQTRGISVFTSSTSQTEVVTGNVTGLTRYGLIAFENSAGSLRIDTSAGTVFGGTIGVYGRNGGAGNLVIETPPT
;
A
#
# COMPACT_ATOMS: atom_id res chain seq x y z
N MET A 1 13.94 2.04 9.59
CA MET A 1 14.03 0.89 8.66
C MET A 1 14.07 -0.40 9.46
N ILE A 2 13.23 -1.37 9.10
CA ILE A 2 13.19 -2.73 9.65
C ILE A 2 13.52 -3.70 8.51
N ALA A 3 14.38 -4.70 8.76
CA ALA A 3 14.74 -5.69 7.75
C ALA A 3 14.81 -7.10 8.35
N GLY A 4 14.44 -8.11 7.56
CA GLY A 4 14.49 -9.52 7.98
C GLY A 4 14.04 -10.49 6.90
N THR A 5 14.07 -11.79 7.20
CA THR A 5 13.57 -12.80 6.25
C THR A 5 12.04 -12.85 6.28
N ASN A 6 11.46 -13.25 7.42
CA ASN A 6 10.03 -13.16 7.66
C ASN A 6 9.81 -12.09 8.74
N LEU A 7 8.93 -11.13 8.48
CA LEU A 7 8.56 -10.11 9.44
C LEU A 7 7.06 -10.17 9.71
N ASP A 8 6.72 -10.14 11.00
CA ASP A 8 5.37 -9.93 11.49
C ASP A 8 5.40 -8.65 12.34
N ILE A 9 4.70 -7.62 11.88
CA ILE A 9 4.71 -6.28 12.44
C ILE A 9 3.29 -5.94 12.88
N LEU A 10 3.11 -5.76 14.18
CA LEU A 10 1.90 -5.21 14.77
C LEU A 10 2.14 -3.75 15.16
N ILE A 11 1.26 -2.86 14.72
CA ILE A 11 1.20 -1.49 15.22
C ILE A 11 -0.10 -1.36 16.01
N ASP A 12 0.02 -1.31 17.33
CA ASP A 12 -1.13 -1.19 18.22
C ASP A 12 -1.81 0.18 18.11
N ASP A 13 -3.07 0.22 18.53
CA ASP A 13 -3.82 1.46 18.68
C ASP A 13 -3.06 2.46 19.59
N GLY A 14 -3.12 3.73 19.23
CA GLY A 14 -2.42 4.81 19.93
C GLY A 14 -0.93 4.91 19.66
N PHE A 15 -0.33 3.95 18.93
CA PHE A 15 1.07 4.05 18.54
C PHE A 15 1.24 4.89 17.27
N ALA A 16 2.02 5.97 17.39
CA ALA A 16 2.34 6.86 16.29
C ALA A 16 3.81 6.70 15.86
N ILE A 17 4.02 6.55 14.56
CA ILE A 17 5.32 6.69 13.92
C ILE A 17 5.30 7.99 13.14
N ASP A 18 6.13 8.97 13.55
CA ASP A 18 6.24 10.26 12.89
C ASP A 18 7.71 10.63 12.68
N THR A 19 8.13 10.69 11.42
CA THR A 19 9.49 11.06 11.02
C THR A 19 9.61 12.48 10.47
N THR A 20 8.53 13.29 10.49
CA THR A 20 8.52 14.62 9.86
C THR A 20 9.53 15.61 10.46
N GLY A 21 9.93 15.41 11.72
CA GLY A 21 10.96 16.21 12.38
C GLY A 21 12.39 15.92 11.93
N VAL A 22 12.62 14.78 11.25
CA VAL A 22 13.96 14.32 10.83
C VAL A 22 14.06 13.99 9.34
N GLY A 23 12.93 13.89 8.65
CA GLY A 23 12.84 13.44 7.25
C GLY A 23 12.86 11.91 7.11
N GLY A 24 12.59 11.45 5.89
CA GLY A 24 12.54 10.02 5.53
C GLY A 24 11.16 9.38 5.72
N ASP A 25 11.07 8.11 5.35
CA ASP A 25 9.83 7.34 5.39
C ASP A 25 9.34 7.12 6.83
N GLY A 26 8.03 7.18 7.06
CA GLY A 26 7.45 6.93 8.38
C GLY A 26 7.79 5.52 8.84
N LEU A 27 7.40 4.52 8.05
CA LEU A 27 7.84 3.14 8.21
C LEU A 27 8.48 2.64 6.92
N GLN A 28 9.67 2.04 7.03
CA GLN A 28 10.36 1.39 5.91
C GLN A 28 10.68 -0.06 6.26
N VAL A 29 10.23 -1.00 5.44
CA VAL A 29 10.38 -2.45 5.67
C VAL A 29 11.00 -3.15 4.47
N THR A 30 12.01 -4.00 4.71
CA THR A 30 12.61 -4.83 3.66
C THR A 30 12.61 -6.29 4.06
N THR A 31 12.04 -7.17 3.22
CA THR A 31 12.03 -8.62 3.47
C THR A 31 12.46 -9.47 2.28
N ASN A 32 13.05 -10.64 2.57
CA ASN A 32 13.41 -11.68 1.60
C ASN A 32 12.61 -12.98 1.81
N GLY A 33 11.46 -12.86 2.46
CA GLY A 33 10.48 -13.89 2.79
C GLY A 33 9.17 -13.16 3.13
N GLY A 34 8.29 -13.74 3.94
CA GLY A 34 6.97 -13.17 4.21
C GLY A 34 6.99 -11.82 4.94
N LEU A 35 6.04 -10.95 4.60
CA LEU A 35 5.71 -9.75 5.37
C LEU A 35 4.24 -9.82 5.78
N THR A 36 4.01 -9.83 7.09
CA THR A 36 2.70 -9.49 7.65
C THR A 36 2.84 -8.15 8.37
N LEU A 37 2.04 -7.18 7.98
CA LEU A 37 1.86 -5.94 8.73
C LEU A 37 0.39 -5.79 9.07
N ASN A 38 0.10 -5.60 10.35
CA ASN A 38 -1.21 -5.26 10.85
C ASN A 38 -1.12 -3.99 11.69
N GLN A 39 -1.58 -2.88 11.13
CA GLN A 39 -1.82 -1.67 11.90
C GLN A 39 -3.26 -1.70 12.39
N VAL A 40 -3.42 -1.75 13.71
CA VAL A 40 -4.73 -1.83 14.36
C VAL A 40 -5.50 -0.53 14.12
N SER A 41 -6.79 -0.67 13.84
CA SER A 41 -7.71 0.46 13.66
C SER A 41 -7.81 1.31 14.93
N GLY A 42 -8.01 2.62 14.77
CA GLY A 42 -8.10 3.56 15.89
C GLY A 42 -7.24 4.79 15.65
N SER A 43 -6.44 5.14 16.64
CA SER A 43 -5.59 6.34 16.70
C SER A 43 -4.12 6.08 16.33
N SER A 44 -3.75 4.86 15.94
CA SER A 44 -2.41 4.58 15.40
C SER A 44 -2.16 5.41 14.13
N SER A 45 -0.93 5.86 13.89
CA SER A 45 -0.62 6.66 12.70
C SER A 45 0.79 6.43 12.18
N ILE A 46 0.98 6.54 10.85
CA ILE A 46 2.30 6.50 10.22
C ILE A 46 2.47 7.74 9.35
N VAL A 47 3.47 8.58 9.65
CA VAL A 47 3.73 9.83 8.95
C VAL A 47 5.22 9.95 8.63
N GLY A 48 5.53 10.29 7.38
CA GLY A 48 6.89 10.60 6.92
C GLY A 48 6.89 11.22 5.53
N ASP A 49 8.07 11.37 4.92
CA ASP A 49 8.19 11.84 3.52
C ASP A 49 7.37 10.92 2.59
N ASN A 50 7.60 9.62 2.70
CA ASN A 50 6.60 8.61 2.38
C ASN A 50 6.00 8.08 3.68
N GLY A 51 4.72 7.71 3.68
CA GLY A 51 4.09 7.18 4.89
C GLY A 51 4.63 5.80 5.24
N PHE A 52 4.32 4.81 4.41
CA PHE A 52 4.80 3.44 4.56
C PHE A 52 5.44 2.95 3.25
N THR A 53 6.70 2.55 3.31
CA THR A 53 7.41 1.93 2.19
C THR A 53 7.82 0.50 2.53
N PHE A 54 7.68 -0.39 1.55
CA PHE A 54 8.20 -1.73 1.71
C PHE A 54 8.68 -2.37 0.41
N THR A 55 9.67 -3.25 0.58
CA THR A 55 10.25 -4.07 -0.46
C THR A 55 10.26 -5.52 0.01
N ASN A 56 9.55 -6.37 -0.71
CA ASN A 56 9.52 -7.81 -0.47
C ASN A 56 10.03 -8.54 -1.71
N ASN A 57 11.04 -9.40 -1.54
CA ASN A 57 11.63 -10.11 -2.66
C ASN A 57 11.12 -11.57 -2.81
N ALA A 58 10.38 -12.11 -1.84
CA ALA A 58 9.92 -13.50 -1.87
C ALA A 58 8.77 -13.77 -0.87
N GLY A 59 8.06 -14.87 -1.08
CA GLY A 59 6.99 -15.30 -0.16
C GLY A 59 5.74 -14.43 -0.27
N LEU A 60 4.97 -14.36 0.81
CA LEU A 60 3.68 -13.68 0.84
C LEU A 60 3.79 -12.31 1.50
N VAL A 61 3.11 -11.31 0.92
CA VAL A 61 2.84 -10.03 1.58
C VAL A 61 1.36 -9.96 1.98
N ARG A 62 1.10 -9.66 3.25
CA ARG A 62 -0.20 -9.20 3.75
C ARG A 62 -0.01 -7.93 4.56
N VAL A 63 -0.52 -6.82 4.04
CA VAL A 63 -0.55 -5.53 4.71
C VAL A 63 -1.99 -5.17 4.98
N ARG A 64 -2.34 -4.96 6.26
CA ARG A 64 -3.60 -4.37 6.68
C ARG A 64 -3.31 -3.08 7.45
N THR A 65 -3.90 -1.97 7.00
CA THR A 65 -3.77 -0.68 7.66
C THR A 65 -5.10 -0.27 8.27
N GLY A 66 -5.05 0.17 9.53
CA GLY A 66 -6.23 0.54 10.32
C GLY A 66 -6.31 2.02 10.69
N GLY A 67 -5.18 2.72 10.69
CA GLY A 67 -5.07 4.13 11.03
C GLY A 67 -4.50 4.94 9.87
N PRO A 68 -4.51 6.28 9.96
CA PRO A 68 -4.03 7.15 8.88
C PRO A 68 -2.56 6.89 8.54
N ILE A 69 -2.28 6.89 7.23
CA ILE A 69 -0.93 6.83 6.69
C ILE A 69 -0.71 8.03 5.77
N THR A 70 0.29 8.85 6.08
CA THR A 70 0.56 10.11 5.37
C THR A 70 1.99 10.19 4.85
N GLY A 71 2.12 10.30 3.52
CA GLY A 71 3.35 10.73 2.85
C GLY A 71 3.32 12.23 2.56
N THR A 72 4.05 13.01 3.36
CA THR A 72 3.99 14.49 3.34
C THR A 72 4.59 15.11 2.09
N THR A 73 5.58 14.44 1.49
CA THR A 73 6.27 14.92 0.28
C THR A 73 6.21 13.90 -0.86
N GLY A 74 5.96 12.64 -0.54
CA GLY A 74 6.01 11.50 -1.45
C GLY A 74 4.69 10.73 -1.55
N VAL A 75 4.74 9.43 -1.27
CA VAL A 75 3.62 8.48 -1.43
C VAL A 75 3.07 8.12 -0.05
N GLY A 76 1.75 7.94 0.07
CA GLY A 76 1.14 7.41 1.30
C GLY A 76 1.66 6.00 1.59
N ILE A 77 1.37 5.05 0.70
CA ILE A 77 1.92 3.68 0.76
C ILE A 77 2.62 3.33 -0.55
N SER A 78 3.88 2.89 -0.48
CA SER A 78 4.66 2.39 -1.62
C SER A 78 5.15 0.97 -1.38
N GLY A 79 4.70 0.02 -2.21
CA GLY A 79 5.07 -1.39 -2.10
C GLY A 79 5.73 -1.93 -3.36
N THR A 80 6.81 -2.69 -3.19
CA THR A 80 7.36 -3.55 -4.24
C THR A 80 7.37 -5.01 -3.78
N HIS A 81 6.98 -5.92 -4.68
CA HIS A 81 6.88 -7.35 -4.36
C HIS A 81 7.29 -8.25 -5.53
N SER A 82 8.14 -9.25 -5.28
CA SER A 82 8.49 -10.27 -6.29
C SER A 82 8.29 -11.71 -5.82
N GLY A 83 7.42 -11.93 -4.82
CA GLY A 83 7.09 -13.25 -4.30
C GLY A 83 5.79 -13.85 -4.86
N ASP A 84 5.07 -14.59 -4.02
CA ASP A 84 3.93 -15.41 -4.43
C ASP A 84 2.66 -14.59 -4.59
N ARG A 85 2.11 -14.09 -3.47
CA ARG A 85 0.87 -13.31 -3.42
C ARG A 85 1.11 -12.01 -2.66
N PHE A 86 0.37 -10.98 -3.05
CA PHE A 86 0.38 -9.67 -2.44
C PHE A 86 -1.04 -9.26 -2.08
N ASP A 87 -1.28 -8.96 -0.80
CA ASP A 87 -2.52 -8.39 -0.32
C ASP A 87 -2.23 -7.06 0.39
N LEU A 88 -2.83 -5.97 -0.08
CA LEU A 88 -2.86 -4.68 0.60
C LEU A 88 -4.30 -4.30 0.90
N ILE A 89 -4.63 -4.09 2.17
CA ILE A 89 -5.97 -3.78 2.65
C ILE A 89 -5.93 -2.51 3.52
N THR A 90 -6.53 -1.41 3.05
CA THR A 90 -6.50 -0.10 3.73
C THR A 90 -7.92 0.40 4.03
N VAL A 91 -8.79 -0.48 4.53
CA VAL A 91 -10.23 -0.19 4.68
C VAL A 91 -10.56 0.78 5.82
N ASP A 92 -9.66 0.93 6.80
CA ASP A 92 -9.78 1.93 7.87
C ASP A 92 -8.60 2.90 7.81
N GLY A 93 -8.83 4.15 8.21
CA GLY A 93 -7.84 5.23 8.13
C GLY A 93 -7.63 5.76 6.71
N ASP A 94 -7.42 7.07 6.58
CA ASP A 94 -7.16 7.67 5.27
C ASP A 94 -5.70 7.43 4.86
N VAL A 95 -5.49 7.04 3.59
CA VAL A 95 -4.15 7.01 2.99
C VAL A 95 -3.96 8.26 2.15
N VAL A 96 -3.00 9.11 2.54
CA VAL A 96 -2.72 10.37 1.87
C VAL A 96 -1.27 10.40 1.41
N GLY A 97 -1.03 10.77 0.16
CA GLY A 97 0.30 11.11 -0.31
C GLY A 97 0.31 12.35 -1.19
N GLN A 98 1.36 13.15 -1.06
CA GLN A 98 1.54 14.36 -1.84
C GLN A 98 1.60 14.08 -3.35
N THR A 99 2.27 13.00 -3.74
CA THR A 99 2.39 12.59 -5.14
C THR A 99 1.38 11.51 -5.51
N ARG A 100 1.32 10.43 -4.73
CA ARG A 100 0.40 9.31 -4.95
C ARG A 100 -0.15 8.85 -3.61
N GLY A 101 -1.41 8.46 -3.54
CA GLY A 101 -1.95 7.86 -2.31
C GLY A 101 -1.32 6.49 -2.08
N ILE A 102 -1.56 5.57 -3.02
CA ILE A 102 -1.00 4.21 -3.01
C ILE A 102 -0.27 3.92 -4.32
N SER A 103 0.92 3.34 -4.22
CA SER A 103 1.72 2.88 -5.36
C SER A 103 2.23 1.47 -5.13
N VAL A 104 1.76 0.51 -5.92
CA VAL A 104 2.15 -0.91 -5.81
C VAL A 104 2.74 -1.39 -7.12
N PHE A 105 3.91 -2.01 -7.04
CA PHE A 105 4.56 -2.67 -8.18
C PHE A 105 4.90 -4.10 -7.80
N THR A 106 4.25 -5.05 -8.44
CA THR A 106 4.43 -6.47 -8.19
C THR A 106 4.89 -7.21 -9.44
N SER A 107 5.59 -8.31 -9.19
CA SER A 107 5.93 -9.35 -10.16
C SER A 107 5.52 -10.70 -9.56
N SER A 108 4.27 -10.78 -9.10
CA SER A 108 3.76 -11.91 -8.33
C SER A 108 3.47 -13.12 -9.22
N THR A 109 3.64 -14.33 -8.69
CA THR A 109 3.32 -15.56 -9.44
C THR A 109 1.84 -15.97 -9.32
N SER A 110 1.11 -15.36 -8.38
CA SER A 110 -0.29 -15.70 -8.07
C SER A 110 -1.23 -14.51 -8.22
N GLN A 111 -1.52 -13.78 -7.15
CA GLN A 111 -2.49 -12.68 -7.13
C GLN A 111 -1.88 -11.47 -6.43
N THR A 112 -2.11 -10.31 -7.04
CA THR A 112 -1.99 -8.99 -6.41
C THR A 112 -3.38 -8.46 -6.16
N GLU A 113 -3.72 -8.26 -4.90
CA GLU A 113 -4.99 -7.73 -4.43
C GLU A 113 -4.75 -6.42 -3.66
N VAL A 114 -5.44 -5.36 -4.07
CA VAL A 114 -5.40 -4.05 -3.43
C VAL A 114 -6.84 -3.64 -3.10
N VAL A 115 -7.21 -3.69 -1.83
CA VAL A 115 -8.53 -3.30 -1.32
C VAL A 115 -8.37 -2.03 -0.50
N THR A 116 -9.12 -0.98 -0.82
CA THR A 116 -8.89 0.34 -0.20
C THR A 116 -10.18 1.01 0.25
N GLY A 117 -10.11 1.66 1.42
CA GLY A 117 -11.02 2.73 1.79
C GLY A 117 -10.64 4.04 1.09
N ASN A 118 -10.55 5.13 1.85
CA ASN A 118 -10.20 6.44 1.30
C ASN A 118 -8.72 6.55 0.94
N VAL A 119 -8.45 7.01 -0.27
CA VAL A 119 -7.09 7.21 -0.77
C VAL A 119 -7.01 8.54 -1.50
N THR A 120 -6.04 9.37 -1.12
CA THR A 120 -5.81 10.68 -1.74
C THR A 120 -4.36 10.78 -2.23
N GLY A 121 -4.20 10.94 -3.54
CA GLY A 121 -2.95 11.37 -4.16
C GLY A 121 -3.07 12.79 -4.70
N LEU A 122 -2.49 13.76 -4.00
CA LEU A 122 -2.83 15.17 -4.21
C LEU A 122 -2.45 15.69 -5.61
N THR A 123 -1.29 15.30 -6.13
CA THR A 123 -0.78 15.85 -7.40
C THR A 123 -0.82 14.88 -8.58
N ARG A 124 -0.99 13.57 -8.36
CA ARG A 124 -0.93 12.57 -9.45
C ARG A 124 -1.97 11.45 -9.33
N TYR A 125 -1.59 10.28 -8.81
CA TYR A 125 -2.47 9.10 -8.78
C TYR A 125 -3.09 8.94 -7.40
N GLY A 126 -4.39 8.70 -7.29
CA GLY A 126 -4.96 8.21 -6.03
C GLY A 126 -4.37 6.84 -5.70
N LEU A 127 -4.63 5.89 -6.58
CA LEU A 127 -4.12 4.53 -6.52
C LEU A 127 -3.50 4.16 -7.86
N ILE A 128 -2.26 3.65 -7.81
CA ILE A 128 -1.63 3.02 -8.94
C ILE A 128 -1.09 1.63 -8.58
N ALA A 129 -1.47 0.61 -9.34
CA ALA A 129 -1.01 -0.75 -9.16
C ALA A 129 -0.58 -1.38 -10.49
N PHE A 130 0.60 -2.01 -10.49
CA PHE A 130 1.16 -2.75 -11.61
C PHE A 130 1.48 -4.17 -11.20
N GLU A 131 1.03 -5.14 -11.98
CA GLU A 131 1.54 -6.51 -11.96
C GLU A 131 2.28 -6.78 -13.27
N ASN A 132 3.55 -7.21 -13.22
CA ASN A 132 4.43 -7.35 -14.39
C ASN A 132 4.74 -8.80 -14.79
N SER A 133 4.25 -9.77 -14.04
CA SER A 133 4.43 -11.22 -14.23
C SER A 133 3.08 -11.90 -14.49
N ALA A 134 3.03 -13.23 -14.41
CA ALA A 134 1.86 -14.03 -14.77
C ALA A 134 0.64 -13.89 -13.83
N GLY A 135 0.80 -13.21 -12.68
CA GLY A 135 -0.25 -13.08 -11.67
C GLY A 135 -1.46 -12.25 -12.14
N SER A 136 -2.60 -12.40 -11.44
CA SER A 136 -3.78 -11.54 -11.63
C SER A 136 -3.70 -10.29 -10.76
N LEU A 137 -4.24 -9.18 -11.24
CA LEU A 137 -4.37 -7.92 -10.50
C LEU A 137 -5.85 -7.63 -10.22
N ARG A 138 -6.22 -7.56 -8.95
CA ARG A 138 -7.53 -7.07 -8.49
C ARG A 138 -7.34 -5.78 -7.69
N ILE A 139 -8.04 -4.74 -8.08
CA ILE A 139 -8.16 -3.49 -7.34
C ILE A 139 -9.61 -3.33 -6.95
N ASP A 140 -9.88 -3.15 -5.67
CA ASP A 140 -11.20 -2.96 -5.10
C ASP A 140 -11.23 -1.69 -4.27
N THR A 141 -11.94 -0.68 -4.77
CA THR A 141 -12.10 0.60 -4.08
C THR A 141 -13.53 0.81 -3.64
N SER A 142 -14.35 -0.24 -3.52
CA SER A 142 -15.79 -0.10 -3.21
C SER A 142 -16.04 0.45 -1.80
N ALA A 143 -15.05 0.40 -0.91
CA ALA A 143 -15.17 0.80 0.48
C ALA A 143 -14.89 2.30 0.75
N GLY A 144 -14.44 3.07 -0.24
CA GLY A 144 -14.13 4.49 -0.03
C GLY A 144 -13.87 5.26 -1.31
N THR A 145 -13.52 6.54 -1.17
CA THR A 145 -13.22 7.40 -2.31
C THR A 145 -11.73 7.34 -2.66
N VAL A 146 -11.42 7.19 -3.94
CA VAL A 146 -10.04 7.31 -4.44
C VAL A 146 -9.90 8.56 -5.29
N PHE A 147 -9.19 9.55 -4.76
CA PHE A 147 -8.93 10.82 -5.41
C PHE A 147 -7.48 10.90 -5.88
N GLY A 148 -7.28 11.28 -7.14
CA GLY A 148 -5.97 11.59 -7.69
C GLY A 148 -5.99 12.93 -8.42
N GLY A 149 -4.97 13.76 -8.21
CA GLY A 149 -4.85 15.06 -8.89
C GLY A 149 -4.81 14.97 -10.42
N THR A 150 -4.43 13.82 -10.97
CA THR A 150 -4.48 13.53 -12.42
C THR A 150 -5.37 12.33 -12.73
N ILE A 151 -5.20 11.21 -12.01
CA ILE A 151 -5.92 9.95 -12.25
C ILE A 151 -6.32 9.36 -10.90
N GLY A 152 -7.61 9.05 -10.70
CA GLY A 152 -8.09 8.39 -9.47
C GLY A 152 -7.46 7.01 -9.30
N VAL A 153 -7.84 6.06 -10.14
CA VAL A 153 -7.37 4.66 -10.10
C VAL A 153 -6.69 4.30 -11.42
N TYR A 154 -5.49 3.73 -11.35
CA TYR A 154 -4.79 3.15 -12.49
C TYR A 154 -4.31 1.74 -12.16
N GLY A 155 -4.82 0.75 -12.90
CA GLY A 155 -4.36 -0.64 -12.84
C GLY A 155 -3.75 -1.07 -14.16
N ARG A 156 -2.64 -1.81 -14.11
CA ARG A 156 -2.07 -2.48 -15.28
C ARG A 156 -1.60 -3.88 -14.91
N ASN A 157 -2.07 -4.88 -15.64
CA ASN A 157 -1.49 -6.21 -15.64
C ASN A 157 -0.71 -6.41 -16.95
N GLY A 158 0.59 -6.71 -16.84
CA GLY A 158 1.50 -6.92 -17.94
C GLY A 158 1.69 -8.39 -18.33
N GLY A 159 1.18 -9.34 -17.54
CA GLY A 159 1.26 -10.76 -17.86
C GLY A 159 -0.08 -11.38 -18.28
N ALA A 160 -0.20 -12.69 -18.05
CA ALA A 160 -1.30 -13.51 -18.56
C ALA A 160 -2.54 -13.53 -17.64
N GLY A 161 -2.43 -13.02 -16.41
CA GLY A 161 -3.54 -12.99 -15.46
C GLY A 161 -4.59 -11.93 -15.79
N ASN A 162 -5.70 -11.96 -15.06
CA ASN A 162 -6.78 -10.99 -15.24
C ASN A 162 -6.42 -9.64 -14.61
N LEU A 163 -7.00 -8.56 -15.16
CA LEU A 163 -7.11 -7.27 -14.48
C LEU A 163 -8.58 -7.03 -14.13
N VAL A 164 -8.87 -6.86 -12.84
CA VAL A 164 -10.20 -6.51 -12.33
C VAL A 164 -10.08 -5.23 -11.53
N ILE A 165 -10.93 -4.24 -11.83
CA ILE A 165 -11.06 -3.01 -11.07
C ILE A 165 -12.53 -2.87 -10.68
N GLU A 166 -12.79 -2.82 -9.37
CA GLU A 166 -14.12 -2.68 -8.80
C GLU A 166 -14.19 -1.35 -8.04
N THR A 167 -15.25 -0.58 -8.31
CA THR A 167 -15.46 0.76 -7.76
C THR A 167 -16.80 0.83 -7.05
N PRO A 168 -17.04 1.83 -6.18
CA PRO A 168 -18.33 1.98 -5.51
C PRO A 168 -19.50 2.03 -6.51
N PRO A 169 -20.67 1.46 -6.15
CA PRO A 169 -21.87 1.62 -6.96
C PRO A 169 -22.26 3.10 -7.04
N THR A 170 -22.67 3.54 -8.24
CA THR A 170 -23.18 4.90 -8.50
C THR A 170 -24.61 5.07 -8.03
#